data_AF-Q8MV96-F1
#
_entry.id   AF-Q8MV96-F1
#
_cell.length_a   1.000
_cell.length_b   1.000
_cell.length_c   1.000
_cell.angle_alpha   90.00
_cell.angle_beta   90.00
_cell.angle_gamma   90.00
#
_symmetry.space_group_name_H-M   'P 1'
#
loop_
_entity.id
_entity.type
_entity.pdbx_description
1 polymer ?
#
loop_
_entity_poly.entity_id
_entity_poly.type
_entity_poly.pdbx_seq_one_letter_code
_entity_poly.pdbx_strand_id
1 'polypeptide(L)' 'GPVYGFQWRHFGAEYTNMNADYAGKGIDQLKNVIEMIRHDPSSRRIIMSAWNPLDLEKMALPPCH' A
#
# COMPACT_ATOMS: atom_id res chain seq x y z
N GLY A 1 -12.19 -5.29 -1.52
CA GLY A 1 -10.95 -5.97 -1.94
C GLY A 1 -9.74 -5.10 -1.64
N PRO A 2 -8.54 -5.67 -1.65
CA PRO A 2 -7.29 -4.98 -1.32
C PRO A 2 -6.77 -4.11 -2.48
N VAL A 3 -7.52 -3.07 -2.84
CA VAL A 3 -7.21 -2.14 -3.95
C VAL A 3 -6.29 -0.99 -3.49
N TYR A 4 -6.19 0.10 -4.26
CA TYR A 4 -5.33 1.28 -4.07
C TYR A 4 -4.96 1.61 -2.61
N GLY A 5 -5.91 2.16 -1.83
CA GLY A 5 -5.63 2.63 -0.48
C GLY A 5 -5.17 1.52 0.48
N PHE A 6 -5.66 0.29 0.29
CA PHE A 6 -5.20 -0.85 1.05
C PHE A 6 -3.72 -1.14 0.76
N GLN A 7 -3.34 -1.18 -0.52
CA GLN A 7 -1.94 -1.40 -0.90
C GLN A 7 -1.03 -0.24 -0.47
N TRP A 8 -1.53 1.01 -0.41
CA TRP A 8 -0.71 2.15 0.05
C TRP A 8 -0.40 2.11 1.54
N ARG A 9 -1.36 1.67 2.37
CA ARG A 9 -1.25 1.71 3.85
C ARG A 9 -0.89 0.36 4.47
N HIS A 10 -1.18 -0.72 3.76
CA HIS A 10 -1.10 -2.11 4.24
C HIS A 10 -0.53 -3.04 3.16
N PHE A 11 0.47 -2.59 2.38
CA PHE A 11 1.03 -3.38 1.27
C PHE A 11 1.46 -4.78 1.75
N GLY A 12 0.97 -5.82 1.08
CA GLY A 12 1.27 -7.22 1.41
C GLY A 12 0.57 -7.76 2.67
N ALA A 13 -0.32 -6.99 3.31
CA ALA A 13 -1.16 -7.52 4.38
C ALA A 13 -2.23 -8.48 3.82
N GLU A 14 -2.52 -9.54 4.55
CA GLU A 14 -3.60 -10.46 4.18
C GLU A 14 -4.97 -9.76 4.32
N TYR A 15 -5.65 -9.57 3.19
CA TYR A 15 -7.00 -9.02 3.18
C TYR A 15 -8.04 -10.08 3.53
N THR A 16 -8.92 -9.76 4.49
CA THR A 16 -10.03 -10.63 4.91
C THR A 16 -11.36 -10.04 4.48
N ASN A 17 -11.74 -8.89 5.02
CA ASN A 17 -12.95 -8.15 4.66
C ASN A 17 -12.80 -6.63 4.90
N MET A 18 -13.81 -5.85 4.51
CA MET A 18 -13.77 -4.39 4.60
C MET A 18 -13.94 -3.81 6.02
N ASN A 19 -14.40 -4.60 6.99
CA ASN A 19 -14.65 -4.17 8.37
C ASN A 19 -13.54 -4.60 9.34
N ALA A 20 -12.56 -5.37 8.88
CA ALA A 20 -11.44 -5.82 9.70
C ALA A 20 -10.46 -4.69 10.00
N ASP A 21 -9.80 -4.75 11.16
CA ASP A 21 -8.71 -3.85 11.50
C ASP A 21 -7.38 -4.34 10.89
N TYR A 22 -6.75 -3.44 10.14
CA TYR A 22 -5.46 -3.65 9.48
C TYR A 22 -4.34 -2.79 10.06
N ALA A 23 -4.58 -2.09 11.17
CA ALA A 23 -3.57 -1.30 11.86
C ALA A 23 -2.31 -2.14 12.13
N GLY A 24 -1.15 -1.59 11.73
CA GLY A 24 0.15 -2.24 11.88
C GLY A 24 0.41 -3.44 10.96
N LYS A 25 -0.52 -3.80 10.07
CA LYS A 25 -0.33 -4.91 9.11
C LYS A 25 0.22 -4.38 7.79
N GLY A 26 1.14 -5.15 7.20
CA GLY A 26 1.79 -4.83 5.93
C GLY A 26 2.75 -3.64 6.03
N ILE A 27 3.07 -3.04 4.88
CA ILE A 27 3.94 -1.88 4.79
C ILE A 27 3.10 -0.62 4.53
N ASP A 28 3.23 0.38 5.41
CA ASP A 28 2.65 1.72 5.20
C ASP A 28 3.58 2.55 4.29
N GLN A 29 3.43 2.34 2.97
CA GLN A 29 4.23 3.03 1.95
C GLN A 29 4.02 4.54 2.00
N LEU A 30 2.77 5.00 2.23
CA LEU A 30 2.46 6.43 2.30
C LEU A 30 3.19 7.10 3.46
N LYS A 31 3.20 6.47 4.64
CA LYS A 31 3.98 6.97 5.78
C LYS A 31 5.47 7.04 5.44
N ASN A 32 6.03 5.97 4.86
CA ASN A 32 7.44 5.93 4.50
C ASN A 32 7.82 7.03 3.49
N VAL A 33 6.99 7.26 2.48
CA VAL A 33 7.15 8.34 1.49
C VAL A 33 7.13 9.71 2.16
N ILE A 34 6.16 9.98 3.03
CA ILE A 34 6.07 11.26 3.77
C ILE A 34 7.32 11.48 4.63
N GLU A 35 7.77 10.45 5.35
CA GLU A 35 8.98 10.54 6.19
C GLU A 35 10.24 10.78 5.34
N MET A 36 10.39 10.10 4.20
CA MET A 36 11.49 10.37 3.28
C MET A 36 11.44 11.80 2.73
N ILE A 37 10.28 12.29 2.30
CA ILE A 37 10.14 13.68 1.82
C ILE A 37 10.58 14.69 2.90
N ARG A 38 10.29 14.41 4.17
CA ARG A 38 10.65 15.29 5.30
C ARG A 38 12.13 15.23 5.68
N HIS A 39 12.74 14.05 5.62
CA HIS A 39 14.06 13.80 6.21
C HIS A 39 15.18 13.56 5.20
N ASP A 40 14.86 13.04 4.01
CA ASP A 40 15.77 12.86 2.88
C ASP A 40 15.04 13.10 1.54
N PRO A 41 14.69 14.36 1.23
CA PRO A 41 13.96 14.70 0.01
C PRO A 41 14.77 14.42 -1.27
N SER A 42 16.08 14.19 -1.15
CA SER A 42 16.95 13.84 -2.28
C SER A 42 16.91 12.35 -2.63
N SER A 43 16.28 11.54 -1.77
CA SER A 43 16.14 10.11 -1.97
C SER A 43 15.48 9.80 -3.32
N ARG A 44 16.14 8.97 -4.11
CA ARG A 44 15.60 8.45 -5.38
C ARG A 44 14.67 7.25 -5.19
N ARG A 45 14.29 6.95 -3.94
CA ARG A 45 13.45 5.80 -3.55
C ARG A 45 12.12 6.22 -2.95
N ILE A 46 11.72 7.47 -3.15
CA ILE A 46 10.39 7.99 -2.81
C ILE A 46 9.40 7.43 -3.84
N ILE A 47 8.99 6.18 -3.63
CA ILE A 47 8.16 5.39 -4.54
C ILE A 47 7.01 4.79 -3.74
N MET A 48 5.83 4.72 -4.36
CA MET A 48 4.65 4.05 -3.85
C MET A 48 4.00 3.27 -4.99
N SER A 49 3.53 2.05 -4.71
CA SER A 49 2.88 1.19 -5.71
C SER A 49 1.56 0.63 -5.19
N ALA A 50 0.55 0.61 -6.06
CA ALA A 50 -0.68 -0.15 -5.83
C ALA A 50 -0.64 -1.56 -6.44
N TRP A 51 0.38 -1.89 -7.25
CA TRP A 51 0.46 -3.15 -7.98
C TRP A 51 1.04 -4.27 -7.12
N ASN A 52 0.18 -5.19 -6.67
CA ASN A 52 0.56 -6.39 -5.91
C ASN A 52 0.04 -7.65 -6.62
N PRO A 53 0.90 -8.40 -7.34
CA PRO A 53 0.49 -9.58 -8.10
C PRO A 53 -0.25 -10.65 -7.28
N LEU A 54 0.09 -10.82 -6.00
CA LEU A 54 -0.53 -11.84 -5.13
C LEU A 54 -1.97 -11.52 -4.75
N ASP A 55 -2.37 -10.25 -4.87
CA ASP A 55 -3.69 -9.78 -4.47
C ASP A 55 -4.59 -9.41 -5.66
N LEU A 56 -4.08 -9.42 -6.90
CA LEU A 56 -4.83 -8.98 -8.09
C LEU A 56 -6.19 -9.68 -8.24
N GLU A 57 -6.22 -11.00 -8.05
CA GLU A 57 -7.47 -11.79 -8.17
C GLU A 57 -8.49 -11.50 -7.06
N LYS A 58 -8.06 -10.88 -5.95
CA LYS A 58 -8.93 -10.47 -4.83
C LYS A 58 -9.49 -9.05 -5.03
N MET A 59 -9.00 -8.32 -6.02
CA MET A 59 -9.42 -6.96 -6.32
C MET A 59 -10.65 -6.99 -7.23
N ALA A 60 -11.61 -6.10 -6.95
CA ALA A 60 -12.76 -5.94 -7.84
C ALA A 60 -12.34 -5.40 -9.22
N LEU A 61 -11.26 -4.62 -9.26
CA LEU A 61 -10.63 -4.11 -10.46
C LEU A 61 -9.13 -3.94 -10.18
N PRO A 62 -8.23 -4.45 -11.04
CA PRO A 62 -6.81 -4.17 -10.94
C PRO A 62 -6.51 -2.66 -10.93
N PRO A 63 -5.49 -2.19 -10.19
CA PRO A 63 -5.18 -0.79 -10.09
C PRO A 63 -4.58 -0.26 -11.40
N CYS A 64 -5.08 0.88 -11.86
CA CYS A 64 -4.57 1.54 -13.07
C CYS A 64 -3.38 2.47 -12.78
N HIS A 65 -3.23 2.96 -11.55
CA HIS A 65 -2.20 3.89 -11.09
C HIS A 65 -1.67 3.55 -9.69
#